data_AF-G2PB25-F1
#
_entry.id   AF-G2PB25-F1
#
_cell.length_a   1.000
_cell.length_b   1.000
_cell.length_c   1.000
_cell.angle_alpha   90.00
_cell.angle_beta   90.00
_cell.angle_gamma   90.00
#
_symmetry.space_group_name_H-M   'P 1'
#
loop_
_entity.id
_entity.type
_entity.pdbx_description
1 polymer ?
#
loop_
_entity_poly.entity_id
_entity_poly.type
_entity_poly.pdbx_seq_one_letter_code
_entity_poly.pdbx_strand_id
1 'polypeptide(L)'
;MPWKGKGSKGEAVDCAGARLARQATVEVAGLLGKRDMSRADLARLMEVSPGRVSQILSGDENLTLRSLAAVAEALDLDIKISFVEPKEDGARRTRGLGDGSDAFVYAP
;
A
#
# COMPACT_ATOMS: atom_id res chain seq x y z
N MET A 1 -25.18 2.59 -27.35
CA MET A 1 -24.83 3.18 -26.03
C MET A 1 -23.60 2.44 -25.49
N PRO A 2 -22.43 3.07 -25.25
CA PRO A 2 -21.30 2.36 -24.64
C PRO A 2 -20.91 3.00 -23.32
N TRP A 3 -21.49 2.54 -22.21
CA TRP A 3 -21.02 2.84 -20.85
C TRP A 3 -20.58 1.54 -20.18
N LYS A 4 -19.29 1.19 -20.29
CA LYS A 4 -18.63 0.24 -19.36
C LYS A 4 -17.12 0.27 -19.59
N GLY A 5 -16.37 0.79 -18.63
CA GLY A 5 -14.90 0.75 -18.66
C GLY A 5 -14.22 1.67 -17.66
N LYS A 6 -14.86 2.77 -17.23
CA LYS A 6 -14.21 3.75 -16.32
C LYS A 6 -14.16 3.32 -14.85
N GLY A 7 -15.06 2.45 -14.38
CA GLY A 7 -15.15 2.08 -12.95
C GLY A 7 -13.99 1.23 -12.43
N SER A 8 -13.57 0.21 -13.19
CA SER A 8 -12.56 -0.76 -12.72
C SER A 8 -11.14 -0.16 -12.63
N LYS A 9 -10.79 0.77 -13.52
CA LYS A 9 -9.46 1.40 -13.50
C LYS A 9 -9.32 2.38 -12.33
N GLY A 10 -10.38 3.12 -11.98
CA GLY A 10 -10.40 4.02 -10.81
C GLY A 10 -10.23 3.23 -9.51
N GLU A 11 -11.03 2.18 -9.33
CA GLU A 11 -10.99 1.34 -8.13
C GLU A 11 -9.62 0.65 -7.93
N ALA A 12 -8.97 0.22 -9.01
CA ALA A 12 -7.63 -0.35 -8.95
C ALA A 12 -6.56 0.68 -8.53
N VAL A 13 -6.69 1.93 -8.98
CA VAL A 13 -5.81 3.04 -8.58
C VAL A 13 -6.01 3.37 -7.10
N ASP A 14 -7.25 3.43 -6.64
CA ASP A 14 -7.57 3.70 -5.23
C ASP A 14 -7.03 2.60 -4.31
N CYS A 15 -7.20 1.33 -4.71
CA CYS A 15 -6.63 0.19 -3.99
C CYS A 15 -5.09 0.22 -3.95
N ALA A 16 -4.45 0.58 -5.06
CA ALA A 16 -3.00 0.74 -5.13
C ALA A 16 -2.51 1.89 -4.25
N GLY A 17 -3.23 3.01 -4.23
CA GLY A 17 -2.98 4.15 -3.36
C GLY A 17 -3.11 3.79 -1.88
N ALA A 18 -4.19 3.11 -1.48
CA ALA A 18 -4.37 2.64 -0.12
C ALA A 18 -3.28 1.66 0.32
N ARG A 19 -2.81 0.78 -0.59
CA ARG A 19 -1.68 -0.12 -0.31
C ARG A 19 -0.39 0.66 -0.09
N LEU A 20 -0.12 1.69 -0.92
CA LEU A 20 1.05 2.55 -0.75
C LEU A 20 1.01 3.31 0.58
N ALA A 21 -0.15 3.86 0.95
CA ALA A 21 -0.34 4.55 2.22
C ALA A 21 -0.05 3.62 3.41
N ARG A 22 -0.62 2.41 3.42
CA ARG A 22 -0.34 1.40 4.45
C ARG A 22 1.13 1.01 4.53
N GLN A 23 1.80 0.83 3.39
CA GLN A 23 3.22 0.52 3.38
C GLN A 23 4.03 1.66 4.01
N ALA A 24 3.74 2.91 3.64
CA ALA A 24 4.43 4.05 4.20
C ALA A 24 4.19 4.21 5.71
N THR A 25 2.97 3.97 6.22
CA THR A 25 2.70 4.05 7.67
C THR A 25 3.39 2.93 8.45
N VAL A 26 3.51 1.72 7.88
CA VAL A 26 4.30 0.63 8.46
C VAL A 26 5.77 0.99 8.53
N GLU A 27 6.34 1.57 7.47
CA GLU A 27 7.74 2.03 7.49
C GLU A 27 7.99 3.11 8.56
N VAL A 28 7.09 4.10 8.67
CA VAL A 28 7.19 5.12 9.73
C VAL A 28 7.09 4.49 11.12
N ALA A 29 6.16 3.56 11.36
CA ALA A 29 6.05 2.86 12.64
C ALA A 29 7.33 2.06 12.95
N GLY A 30 7.92 1.41 11.95
CA GLY A 30 9.19 0.71 12.09
C GLY A 30 10.36 1.65 12.42
N LEU A 31 10.41 2.85 11.82
CA LEU A 31 11.41 3.88 12.13
C LEU A 31 11.28 4.38 13.56
N LEU A 32 10.06 4.64 14.03
CA LEU A 32 9.82 5.06 15.41
C LEU A 32 10.27 3.98 16.40
N GLY A 33 9.94 2.71 16.15
CA GLY A 33 10.37 1.59 16.98
C GLY A 33 11.89 1.43 17.04
N LYS A 34 12.60 1.63 15.92
CA LYS A 34 14.07 1.59 15.87
C LYS A 34 14.75 2.72 16.64
N ARG A 35 14.04 3.82 16.90
CA ARG A 35 14.54 5.00 17.61
C ARG A 35 13.98 5.11 19.04
N ASP A 36 13.27 4.08 19.54
CA ASP A 36 12.57 4.10 20.83
C ASP A 36 11.61 5.30 21.00
N MET A 37 10.99 5.73 19.90
CA MET A 37 10.09 6.88 19.87
C MET A 37 8.62 6.45 19.85
N SER A 38 7.79 7.16 20.61
CA SER A 38 6.34 7.02 20.58
C SER A 38 5.70 7.93 19.52
N ARG A 39 4.43 7.68 19.21
CA ARG A 39 3.62 8.60 18.37
C ARG A 39 3.47 9.99 18.99
N ALA A 40 3.48 10.09 20.32
CA ALA A 40 3.43 11.37 21.01
C ALA A 40 4.74 12.14 20.81
N ASP A 41 5.88 11.45 20.80
CA ASP A 41 7.19 12.06 20.53
C ASP A 41 7.24 12.61 19.10
N LEU A 42 6.76 11.83 18.13
CA LEU A 42 6.61 12.30 16.75
C LEU A 42 5.69 13.52 16.65
N ALA A 43 4.55 13.51 17.36
CA ALA A 43 3.64 14.66 17.37
C ALA A 43 4.30 15.94 17.89
N ARG A 44 5.13 15.81 18.94
CA ARG A 44 5.91 16.94 19.48
C ARG A 44 6.94 17.45 18.49
N LEU A 45 7.68 16.57 17.81
CA LEU A 45 8.68 16.98 16.81
C LEU A 45 8.05 17.62 15.58
N MET A 46 6.87 17.15 15.17
CA MET A 46 6.12 17.71 14.05
C MET A 46 5.33 18.97 14.44
N GLU A 47 5.29 19.37 15.71
CA GLU A 47 4.46 20.46 16.24
C GLU A 47 2.96 20.32 15.89
N VAL A 48 2.43 19.10 15.94
CA VAL A 48 1.02 18.80 15.67
C VAL A 48 0.36 18.04 16.81
N SER A 49 -0.97 17.90 16.75
CA SER A 49 -1.69 17.12 17.74
C SER A 49 -1.42 15.60 17.62
N PRO A 50 -1.46 14.84 18.72
CA PRO A 50 -1.38 13.37 18.67
C PRO A 50 -2.48 12.73 17.80
N GLY A 51 -3.65 13.37 17.74
CA GLY A 51 -4.73 12.97 16.84
C GLY A 51 -4.34 13.10 15.37
N ARG A 52 -3.63 14.17 15.00
CA ARG A 52 -3.13 14.36 13.63
C ARG A 52 -2.11 13.29 13.25
N VAL A 53 -1.21 12.91 14.15
CA VAL A 53 -0.28 11.79 13.91
C VAL A 53 -1.02 10.47 13.77
N SER A 54 -2.03 10.22 14.60
CA SER A 54 -2.84 9.00 14.50
C SER A 54 -3.59 8.91 13.17
N GLN A 55 -4.08 10.05 12.67
CA GLN A 55 -4.71 10.16 11.35
C GLN A 55 -3.73 9.87 10.21
N ILE A 56 -2.50 10.40 10.29
CA ILE A 56 -1.44 10.12 9.32
C ILE A 56 -1.08 8.63 9.31
N LEU A 57 -1.02 8.01 10.50
CA LEU A 57 -0.57 6.62 10.67
C LEU A 57 -1.68 5.57 10.53
N SER A 58 -2.95 5.96 10.41
CA SER A 58 -4.06 5.00 10.25
C SER A 58 -4.02 4.27 8.91
N GLY A 59 -3.44 4.89 7.87
CA GLY A 59 -3.31 4.31 6.52
C GLY A 59 -4.64 4.10 5.80
N ASP A 60 -5.75 4.50 6.42
CA ASP A 60 -7.13 4.41 5.90
C ASP A 60 -7.62 5.78 5.36
N GLU A 61 -6.90 6.85 5.71
CA GLU A 61 -7.08 8.16 5.11
C GLU A 61 -6.08 8.43 3.98
N ASN A 62 -6.41 9.43 3.15
CA ASN A 62 -5.59 9.88 2.03
C ASN A 62 -4.27 10.51 2.52
N LEU A 63 -3.28 9.64 2.80
CA LEU A 63 -1.93 10.03 3.14
C LEU A 63 -1.33 10.85 1.99
N THR A 64 -0.82 12.03 2.30
CA THR A 64 -0.25 12.94 1.30
C THR A 64 1.28 12.89 1.30
N LEU A 65 1.89 13.26 0.17
CA LEU A 65 3.33 13.49 0.12
C LEU A 65 3.77 14.59 1.09
N ARG A 66 2.92 15.60 1.33
CA ARG A 66 3.17 16.66 2.32
C ARG A 66 3.29 16.11 3.73
N SER A 67 2.39 15.20 4.13
CA SER A 67 2.45 14.56 5.45
C SER A 67 3.69 13.67 5.59
N LEU A 68 4.07 12.95 4.54
CA LEU A 68 5.30 12.15 4.56
C LEU A 68 6.55 13.03 4.68
N ALA A 69 6.62 14.11 3.90
CA ALA A 69 7.72 15.09 4.00
C ALA A 69 7.80 15.69 5.41
N ALA A 70 6.68 16.07 6.02
CA ALA A 70 6.68 16.58 7.39
C ALA A 70 7.19 15.57 8.42
N VAL A 71 6.88 14.28 8.25
CA VAL A 71 7.44 13.21 9.09
C VAL A 71 8.95 13.07 8.88
N ALA A 72 9.41 13.13 7.63
CA ALA A 72 10.82 13.00 7.29
C ALA A 72 11.67 14.17 7.84
N GLU A 73 11.20 15.41 7.66
CA GLU A 73 11.80 16.61 8.24
C GLU A 73 11.87 16.52 9.77
N ALA A 74 10.78 16.12 10.43
CA ALA A 74 10.74 15.98 11.90
C ALA A 74 11.69 14.90 12.44
N LEU A 75 12.09 13.94 11.60
CA LEU A 75 13.01 12.85 11.96
C LEU A 75 14.43 13.05 11.43
N ASP A 76 14.70 14.17 10.75
CA ASP A 76 15.97 14.44 10.05
C ASP A 76 16.33 13.30 9.09
N LEU A 77 15.41 13.00 8.17
CA LEU A 77 15.50 11.89 7.21
C LEU A 77 15.13 12.34 5.79
N ASP A 78 15.69 11.65 4.81
CA ASP A 78 15.32 11.77 3.40
C ASP A 78 14.32 10.68 2.97
N ILE A 79 13.41 11.03 2.05
CA ILE A 79 12.50 10.07 1.41
C ILE A 79 13.05 9.68 0.04
N LYS A 80 13.26 8.38 -0.17
CA LYS A 80 13.59 7.80 -1.47
C LYS A 80 12.39 7.04 -2.04
N ILE A 81 11.97 7.40 -3.26
CA ILE A 81 10.89 6.70 -4.00
C ILE A 81 11.51 6.00 -5.20
N SER A 82 11.21 4.71 -5.38
CA SER A 82 11.62 3.91 -6.54
C SER A 82 10.47 3.09 -7.08
N PHE A 83 10.30 3.06 -8.39
CA PHE A 83 9.34 2.18 -9.06
C PHE A 83 10.00 0.82 -9.32
N VAL A 84 9.26 -0.24 -9.04
CA VAL A 84 9.70 -1.63 -9.25
C VAL A 84 8.68 -2.34 -10.12
N GLU A 85 9.14 -3.32 -10.90
CA GLU A 85 8.23 -4.18 -11.63
C GLU A 85 7.31 -4.91 -10.65
N PRO A 86 6.01 -5.03 -10.96
CA PRO A 86 5.09 -5.79 -10.12
C PRO A 86 5.58 -7.23 -10.05
N LYS A 87 5.82 -7.72 -8.83
CA LYS A 87 6.11 -9.13 -8.61
C LYS A 87 4.91 -9.92 -9.11
N GLU A 88 5.12 -10.86 -10.04
CA GLU A 88 4.06 -11.80 -10.39
C GLU A 88 3.73 -12.63 -9.14
N ASP A 89 2.66 -12.26 -8.44
CA ASP A 89 2.10 -13.10 -7.41
C ASP A 89 1.57 -14.37 -8.10
N GLY A 90 2.39 -15.43 -8.10
CA GLY A 90 2.12 -16.72 -8.74
C GLY A 90 0.79 -17.38 -8.33
N ALA A 91 0.08 -16.80 -7.35
CA ALA A 91 -1.24 -17.21 -6.90
C ALA A 91 -2.39 -16.92 -7.89
N ARG A 92 -2.19 -16.13 -8.96
CA ARG A 92 -3.27 -15.86 -9.95
C ARG A 92 -3.30 -16.84 -11.14
N ARG A 93 -2.39 -17.81 -11.23
CA ARG A 93 -2.34 -18.77 -12.36
C ARG A 93 -3.00 -20.13 -12.13
N THR A 94 -3.71 -20.37 -11.02
CA THR A 94 -4.35 -21.69 -10.77
C THR A 94 -5.88 -21.71 -10.91
N ARG A 95 -6.55 -20.61 -11.30
CA ARG A 95 -7.98 -20.64 -11.67
C ARG A 95 -8.21 -20.70 -13.18
N GLY A 96 -7.51 -21.60 -13.86
CA GLY A 96 -7.58 -21.73 -15.31
C GLY A 96 -7.05 -23.07 -15.83
N LEU A 97 -7.24 -24.16 -15.09
CA LEU A 97 -7.15 -25.50 -15.64
C LEU A 97 -8.44 -26.20 -15.24
N GLY A 98 -9.46 -26.04 -16.09
CA GLY A 98 -10.56 -26.96 -16.13
C GLY A 98 -9.99 -28.33 -16.48
N ASP A 99 -9.82 -29.14 -15.44
CA ASP A 99 -10.16 -30.56 -15.46
C ASP A 99 -11.44 -30.74 -16.30
N GLY A 100 -11.29 -31.37 -17.45
CA GLY A 100 -12.34 -31.47 -18.44
C GLY A 100 -11.89 -32.12 -19.75
N SER A 101 -11.31 -33.33 -19.67
CA SER A 101 -11.64 -34.44 -20.57
C SER A 101 -10.73 -35.63 -20.27
N ASP A 102 -11.23 -36.53 -19.43
CA ASP A 102 -11.04 -37.96 -19.61
C ASP A 102 -11.50 -38.34 -21.03
N ALA A 103 -10.58 -38.34 -21.99
CA ALA A 103 -10.79 -38.99 -23.27
C ALA A 103 -10.51 -40.49 -23.11
N PHE A 104 -11.56 -41.21 -22.70
CA PHE A 104 -11.66 -42.64 -22.84
C PHE A 104 -11.40 -43.09 -24.30
N VAL A 105 -10.47 -44.03 -24.47
CA VAL A 105 -10.55 -45.26 -25.30
C VAL A 105 -10.86 -45.11 -26.81
N TYR A 106 -9.88 -45.42 -27.66
CA TYR A 106 -9.78 -46.67 -28.45
C TYR A 106 -8.54 -46.64 -29.36
N ALA A 107 -7.71 -47.67 -29.28
CA ALA A 107 -6.74 -48.02 -30.33
C ALA A 107 -7.03 -49.47 -30.75
N PRO A 108 -7.22 -49.77 -32.05
CA PRO A 108 -7.19 -51.15 -32.56
C PRO A 108 -5.76 -51.68 -32.70
#